data_AF-A0A2S8X9Q8-F1
#
_entry.id   AF-A0A2S8X9Q8-F1
#
_cell.length_a   1.000
_cell.length_b   1.000
_cell.length_c   1.000
_cell.angle_alpha   90.00
_cell.angle_beta   90.00
_cell.angle_gamma   90.00
#
_symmetry.space_group_name_H-M   'P 1'
#
loop_
_entity.id
_entity.type
_entity.pdbx_description
1 polymer ?
#
loop_
_entity_poly.entity_id
_entity_poly.type
_entity_poly.pdbx_seq_one_letter_code
_entity_poly.pdbx_strand_id
1 'polypeptide(L)'
;MEYRIERDTLGEMKVPADRLWGAQTQRSKENFPIGSEHMPMEVIRALAILKKSAAASNHKLGKLSAAKSDAIAYAADEIIAGRIDDHFPLVVWQTGSGTQSNMNVNEVIANLGNQLLEQKGKEERLHPNDDVNMSQSSNDTFPTALHVAGVLAVEDQLLPAIAVLKATFADKSEAFKDIIKIGRTHLQDATPITLGQEISGWEAMLGKSERMIRESVQYLKELAIGGTAVGTGINAHPDFGDFTAKEIGKHTGKDFVSAPNKFHALTSHDEVVYAHGAVKALAADLMKIANDVRWLASGPRSGLGEIRIPENEPGSSIMPGKVNPTQSEAITMVVTQVMGNDAAIGFAASQGNFELNVFKPVIIYNFLQSVQLLADSIIAFNDKCAVGIEPNLDQIKHNLNNSLMLVTALNPHIGYENAAKIAKLAHKEGLSLKQATLQTGLLTEEQFDQYVDPAKMIAPKA
;
A
#
# COMPACT_ATOMS: atom_id res chain seq x y z
N MET A 1 -20.29 -12.17 -34.75
CA MET A 1 -19.54 -11.00 -34.27
C MET A 1 -19.17 -10.19 -35.49
N GLU A 2 -19.59 -8.93 -35.56
CA GLU A 2 -19.22 -8.03 -36.65
C GLU A 2 -17.81 -7.49 -36.43
N TYR A 3 -17.05 -7.30 -37.51
CA TYR A 3 -15.67 -6.82 -37.46
C TYR A 3 -15.50 -5.64 -38.40
N ARG A 4 -14.62 -4.71 -38.02
CA ARG A 4 -14.05 -3.71 -38.93
C ARG A 4 -12.60 -4.04 -39.24
N ILE A 5 -12.15 -3.59 -40.40
CA ILE A 5 -10.75 -3.74 -40.81
C ILE A 5 -10.00 -2.48 -40.41
N GLU A 6 -9.03 -2.64 -39.52
CA GLU A 6 -8.06 -1.62 -39.14
C GLU A 6 -6.71 -1.95 -39.78
N ARG A 7 -5.82 -0.96 -39.92
CA ARG A 7 -4.49 -1.17 -40.52
C ARG A 7 -3.41 -0.53 -39.67
N ASP A 8 -2.35 -1.28 -39.42
CA ASP A 8 -1.08 -0.77 -38.90
C ASP A 8 0.03 -0.94 -39.96
N THR A 9 1.28 -0.68 -39.58
CA THR A 9 2.43 -0.83 -40.48
C THR A 9 2.73 -2.28 -40.88
N LEU A 10 2.16 -3.27 -40.18
CA LEU A 10 2.34 -4.70 -40.45
C LEU A 10 1.21 -5.29 -41.32
N GLY A 11 0.11 -4.55 -41.50
CA GLY A 11 -0.98 -4.93 -42.39
C GLY A 11 -2.37 -4.76 -41.78
N GLU A 12 -3.34 -5.44 -42.38
CA GLU A 12 -4.75 -5.42 -41.94
C GLU A 12 -4.97 -6.29 -40.70
N MET A 13 -5.87 -5.86 -39.82
CA MET A 13 -6.33 -6.60 -38.64
C MET A 13 -7.85 -6.50 -38.52
N LYS A 14 -8.50 -7.63 -38.19
CA LYS A 14 -9.93 -7.69 -37.88
C LYS A 14 -10.16 -7.31 -36.43
N VAL A 15 -10.85 -6.20 -36.19
CA VAL A 15 -11.19 -5.72 -34.85
C VAL A 15 -12.70 -5.80 -34.64
N PRO A 16 -13.20 -6.28 -33.48
CA PRO A 16 -14.63 -6.29 -33.22
C PRO A 16 -15.25 -4.89 -33.39
N ALA A 17 -16.37 -4.80 -34.10
CA ALA A 17 -16.97 -3.54 -34.49
C ALA A 17 -17.46 -2.69 -33.28
N ASP A 18 -17.78 -3.35 -32.16
CA ASP A 18 -18.21 -2.74 -30.90
C ASP A 18 -17.06 -2.18 -30.04
N ARG A 19 -15.80 -2.23 -30.51
CA ARG A 19 -14.62 -1.88 -29.70
C ARG A 19 -13.89 -0.66 -30.22
N LEU A 20 -13.53 0.27 -29.33
CA LEU A 20 -12.80 1.49 -29.68
C LEU A 20 -11.30 1.30 -29.94
N TRP A 21 -10.68 0.19 -29.53
CA TRP A 21 -9.25 -0.05 -29.79
C TRP A 21 -8.98 -0.40 -31.26
N GLY A 22 -7.75 -0.25 -31.74
CA GLY A 22 -7.38 -0.44 -33.15
C GLY A 22 -6.53 -1.68 -33.42
N ALA A 23 -5.80 -1.64 -34.54
CA ALA A 23 -5.01 -2.78 -35.02
C ALA A 23 -3.91 -3.21 -34.04
N GLN A 24 -3.21 -2.28 -33.39
CA GLN A 24 -2.09 -2.62 -32.51
C GLN A 24 -2.57 -3.29 -31.22
N THR A 25 -3.67 -2.81 -30.65
CA THR A 25 -4.28 -3.45 -29.48
C THR A 25 -4.78 -4.85 -29.80
N GLN A 26 -5.47 -5.02 -30.94
CA GLN A 26 -5.95 -6.34 -31.36
C GLN A 26 -4.78 -7.32 -31.57
N ARG A 27 -3.71 -6.86 -32.21
CA ARG A 27 -2.49 -7.65 -32.42
C ARG A 27 -1.80 -8.01 -31.10
N SER A 28 -1.72 -7.08 -30.16
CA SER A 28 -1.18 -7.36 -28.81
C SER A 28 -2.02 -8.41 -28.07
N LYS A 29 -3.34 -8.26 -28.09
CA LYS A 29 -4.26 -9.23 -27.47
C LYS A 29 -4.07 -10.66 -28.00
N GLU A 30 -3.80 -10.81 -29.29
CA GLU A 30 -3.53 -12.13 -29.92
C GLU A 30 -2.12 -12.65 -29.63
N ASN A 31 -1.12 -11.77 -29.54
CA ASN A 31 0.29 -12.15 -29.37
C ASN A 31 0.70 -12.43 -27.92
N PHE A 32 -0.01 -11.90 -26.93
CA PHE A 32 0.32 -12.02 -25.50
C PHE A 32 -0.79 -12.71 -24.69
N PRO A 33 -1.20 -13.97 -25.02
CA PRO A 33 -2.21 -14.71 -24.27
C PRO A 33 -1.62 -15.34 -22.99
N ILE A 34 -1.07 -14.51 -22.11
CA ILE A 34 -0.32 -14.92 -20.92
C ILE A 34 -1.09 -14.47 -19.68
N GLY A 35 -1.29 -15.38 -18.73
CA GLY A 35 -1.86 -15.07 -17.41
C GLY A 35 -3.32 -14.63 -17.43
N SER A 36 -3.78 -14.15 -16.27
CA SER A 36 -5.11 -13.54 -16.08
C SER A 36 -5.03 -12.06 -15.69
N GLU A 37 -3.82 -11.59 -15.44
CA GLU A 37 -3.53 -10.25 -14.96
C GLU A 37 -3.67 -9.25 -16.11
N HIS A 38 -4.73 -8.45 -16.06
CA HIS A 38 -4.92 -7.33 -16.98
C HIS A 38 -4.12 -6.11 -16.50
N MET A 39 -3.75 -5.23 -17.43
CA MET A 39 -3.13 -3.95 -17.08
C MET A 39 -4.04 -3.22 -16.08
N PRO A 40 -3.53 -2.79 -14.90
CA PRO A 40 -4.35 -2.12 -13.92
C PRO A 40 -5.03 -0.87 -14.48
N MET A 41 -6.32 -0.69 -14.15
CA MET A 41 -7.10 0.44 -14.68
C MET A 41 -6.59 1.80 -14.16
N GLU A 42 -5.89 1.82 -13.03
CA GLU A 42 -5.15 2.97 -12.51
C GLU A 42 -4.09 3.45 -13.51
N VAL A 43 -3.38 2.53 -14.17
CA VAL A 43 -2.39 2.86 -15.21
C VAL A 43 -3.09 3.40 -16.46
N ILE A 44 -4.23 2.82 -16.84
CA ILE A 44 -5.03 3.29 -18.00
C ILE A 44 -5.56 4.71 -17.76
N ARG A 45 -6.11 4.98 -16.56
CA ARG A 45 -6.57 6.32 -16.18
C ARG A 45 -5.42 7.32 -16.10
N ALA A 46 -4.26 6.91 -15.57
CA ALA A 46 -3.05 7.75 -15.55
C ALA A 46 -2.54 8.08 -16.97
N LEU A 47 -2.58 7.11 -17.90
CA LEU A 47 -2.30 7.36 -19.31
C LEU A 47 -3.31 8.35 -19.90
N ALA A 48 -4.61 8.22 -19.61
CA ALA A 48 -5.63 9.15 -20.09
C ALA A 48 -5.41 10.58 -19.56
N ILE A 49 -5.10 10.74 -18.27
CA ILE A 49 -4.70 12.03 -17.67
C ILE A 49 -3.50 12.61 -18.43
N LEU A 50 -2.47 11.79 -18.66
CA LEU A 50 -1.30 12.20 -19.44
C LEU A 50 -1.67 12.64 -20.86
N LYS A 51 -2.53 11.91 -21.58
CA LYS A 51 -2.95 12.30 -22.95
C LYS A 51 -3.72 13.61 -22.96
N LYS A 52 -4.62 13.82 -21.99
CA LYS A 52 -5.33 15.08 -21.80
C LYS A 52 -4.37 16.25 -21.56
N SER A 53 -3.41 16.07 -20.64
CA SER A 53 -2.38 17.07 -20.33
C SER A 53 -1.45 17.35 -21.51
N ALA A 54 -1.03 16.31 -22.25
CA ALA A 54 -0.18 16.45 -23.42
C ALA A 54 -0.90 17.18 -24.57
N ALA A 55 -2.19 16.93 -24.77
CA ALA A 55 -2.99 17.66 -25.76
C ALA A 55 -3.08 19.16 -25.42
N ALA A 56 -3.35 19.49 -24.15
CA ALA A 56 -3.36 20.87 -23.67
C ALA A 56 -2.00 21.56 -23.84
N SER A 57 -0.89 20.87 -23.52
CA SER A 57 0.47 21.37 -23.74
C SER A 57 0.77 21.61 -25.21
N ASN A 58 0.49 20.63 -26.08
CA ASN A 58 0.73 20.78 -27.52
C ASN A 58 -0.13 21.90 -28.13
N HIS A 59 -1.37 22.08 -27.68
CA HIS A 59 -2.20 23.20 -28.10
C HIS A 59 -1.60 24.54 -27.68
N LYS A 60 -1.23 24.68 -26.41
CA LYS A 60 -0.57 25.87 -25.87
C LYS A 60 0.72 26.22 -26.60
N LEU A 61 1.45 25.22 -27.07
CA LEU A 61 2.70 25.34 -27.82
C LEU A 61 2.48 25.49 -29.33
N GLY A 62 1.23 25.62 -29.80
CA GLY A 62 0.89 25.83 -31.21
C GLY A 62 1.09 24.62 -32.12
N LYS A 63 1.27 23.42 -31.55
CA LYS A 63 1.48 22.16 -32.31
C LYS A 63 0.17 21.42 -32.62
N LEU A 64 -0.89 21.64 -31.83
CA LEU A 64 -2.18 20.95 -31.96
C LEU A 64 -3.34 21.96 -32.07
N SER A 65 -4.29 21.71 -32.97
CA SER A 65 -5.48 22.55 -33.12
C SER A 65 -6.38 22.46 -31.88
N ALA A 66 -7.14 23.52 -31.60
CA ALA A 66 -8.09 23.53 -30.48
C ALA A 66 -9.13 22.40 -30.61
N ALA A 67 -9.65 22.16 -31.82
CA ALA A 67 -10.64 21.13 -32.07
C ALA A 67 -10.11 19.72 -31.73
N LYS A 68 -8.87 19.40 -32.12
CA LYS A 68 -8.23 18.12 -31.77
C LYS A 68 -7.92 18.01 -30.28
N SER A 69 -7.43 19.10 -29.66
CA SER A 69 -7.18 19.14 -28.22
C SER A 69 -8.45 18.87 -27.41
N ASP A 70 -9.56 19.52 -27.76
CA ASP A 70 -10.85 19.33 -27.09
C ASP A 70 -11.39 17.91 -27.28
N ALA A 71 -11.21 17.32 -28.47
CA ALA A 71 -11.64 15.95 -28.74
C ALA A 71 -10.83 14.90 -27.96
N ILE A 72 -9.52 15.10 -27.82
CA ILE A 72 -8.67 14.26 -26.96
C ILE A 72 -9.07 14.40 -25.50
N ALA A 73 -9.27 15.63 -25.02
CA ALA A 73 -9.65 15.89 -23.64
C ALA A 73 -11.00 15.22 -23.29
N TYR A 74 -11.99 15.33 -24.17
CA TYR A 74 -13.27 14.63 -24.01
C TYR A 74 -13.09 13.12 -23.88
N ALA A 75 -12.39 12.48 -24.83
CA ALA A 75 -12.23 11.03 -24.81
C ALA A 75 -11.41 10.56 -23.59
N ALA A 76 -10.41 11.33 -23.17
CA ALA A 76 -9.67 11.04 -21.94
C ALA A 76 -10.57 11.13 -20.69
N ASP A 77 -11.48 12.09 -20.62
CA ASP A 77 -12.43 12.22 -19.50
C ASP A 77 -13.41 11.04 -19.41
N GLU A 78 -13.80 10.44 -20.54
CA GLU A 78 -14.60 9.20 -20.57
C GLU A 78 -13.84 8.02 -19.95
N ILE A 79 -12.53 7.91 -20.22
CA ILE A 79 -11.65 6.88 -19.63
C ILE A 79 -11.46 7.12 -18.13
N ILE A 80 -11.14 8.37 -17.75
CA ILE A 80 -10.90 8.74 -16.34
C ILE A 80 -12.15 8.45 -15.49
N ALA A 81 -13.34 8.70 -16.03
CA ALA A 81 -14.60 8.44 -15.36
C ALA A 81 -15.02 6.95 -15.35
N GLY A 82 -14.27 6.06 -15.97
CA GLY A 82 -14.53 4.62 -15.98
C GLY A 82 -15.70 4.18 -16.88
N ARG A 83 -16.11 5.02 -17.84
CA ARG A 83 -17.31 4.73 -18.67
C ARG A 83 -17.06 3.71 -19.79
N ILE A 84 -15.79 3.47 -20.12
CA ILE A 84 -15.36 2.69 -21.29
C ILE A 84 -14.21 1.72 -20.95
N ASP A 85 -14.20 1.20 -19.71
CA ASP A 85 -13.13 0.33 -19.19
C ASP A 85 -12.96 -0.97 -19.99
N ASP A 86 -14.04 -1.46 -20.61
CA ASP A 86 -14.04 -2.69 -21.41
C ASP A 86 -13.31 -2.55 -22.77
N HIS A 87 -12.75 -1.36 -23.05
CA HIS A 87 -11.92 -1.09 -24.23
C HIS A 87 -10.40 -1.23 -23.98
N PHE A 88 -10.00 -1.75 -22.81
CA PHE A 88 -8.59 -1.94 -22.43
C PHE A 88 -8.28 -3.41 -22.11
N PRO A 89 -8.22 -4.29 -23.11
CA PRO A 89 -8.18 -5.75 -22.90
C PRO A 89 -6.78 -6.31 -22.63
N LEU A 90 -5.76 -5.46 -22.54
CA LEU A 90 -4.36 -5.91 -22.56
C LEU A 90 -3.88 -6.41 -21.20
N VAL A 91 -3.01 -7.41 -21.24
CA VAL A 91 -2.43 -8.04 -20.05
C VAL A 91 -1.21 -7.28 -19.52
N VAL A 92 -0.84 -7.52 -18.27
CA VAL A 92 0.42 -7.05 -17.68
C VAL A 92 1.61 -7.59 -18.45
N TRP A 93 1.52 -8.85 -18.88
CA TRP A 93 2.57 -9.63 -19.53
C TRP A 93 2.72 -9.33 -21.02
N GLN A 94 2.91 -8.04 -21.31
CA GLN A 94 3.02 -7.48 -22.65
C GLN A 94 4.45 -7.01 -22.95
N THR A 95 4.64 -6.18 -23.98
CA THR A 95 5.93 -5.51 -24.18
C THR A 95 6.39 -4.76 -22.92
N GLY A 96 7.64 -4.97 -22.55
CA GLY A 96 8.21 -4.50 -21.30
C GLY A 96 8.30 -2.98 -21.10
N SER A 97 8.22 -2.21 -22.19
CA SER A 97 8.13 -0.75 -22.13
C SER A 97 6.72 -0.24 -21.82
N GLY A 98 5.69 -1.09 -21.97
CA GLY A 98 4.30 -0.70 -21.90
C GLY A 98 3.74 -0.04 -23.16
N THR A 99 4.47 -0.11 -24.30
CA THR A 99 4.04 0.46 -25.60
C THR A 99 2.65 0.03 -26.02
N GLN A 100 2.27 -1.22 -25.77
CA GLN A 100 0.97 -1.73 -26.22
C GLN A 100 -0.19 -1.09 -25.44
N SER A 101 -0.08 -0.89 -24.12
CA SER A 101 -1.07 -0.11 -23.36
C SER A 101 -1.08 1.37 -23.74
N ASN A 102 0.10 1.98 -24.01
CA ASN A 102 0.16 3.36 -24.52
C ASN A 102 -0.61 3.49 -25.84
N MET A 103 -0.37 2.57 -26.78
CA MET A 103 -1.08 2.56 -28.06
C MET A 103 -2.55 2.20 -27.93
N ASN A 104 -2.94 1.34 -26.99
CA ASN A 104 -4.33 1.06 -26.72
C ASN A 104 -5.09 2.31 -26.27
N VAL A 105 -4.52 3.11 -25.37
CA VAL A 105 -5.11 4.39 -24.98
C VAL A 105 -5.14 5.37 -26.16
N ASN A 106 -4.07 5.44 -26.97
CA ASN A 106 -4.04 6.29 -28.16
C ASN A 106 -5.14 5.93 -29.17
N GLU A 107 -5.32 4.64 -29.47
CA GLU A 107 -6.32 4.14 -30.42
C GLU A 107 -7.74 4.41 -29.92
N VAL A 108 -8.02 4.13 -28.63
CA VAL A 108 -9.34 4.38 -28.03
C VAL A 108 -9.66 5.87 -28.04
N ILE A 109 -8.73 6.73 -27.63
CA ILE A 109 -8.92 8.19 -27.65
C ILE A 109 -9.12 8.70 -29.07
N ALA A 110 -8.32 8.24 -30.04
CA ALA A 110 -8.45 8.67 -31.43
C ALA A 110 -9.82 8.30 -32.02
N ASN A 111 -10.29 7.07 -31.78
CA ASN A 111 -11.57 6.61 -32.30
C ASN A 111 -12.75 7.34 -31.64
N LEU A 112 -12.75 7.48 -30.32
CA LEU A 112 -13.82 8.20 -29.61
C LEU A 112 -13.81 9.70 -29.91
N GLY A 113 -12.64 10.32 -29.97
CA GLY A 113 -12.51 11.73 -30.33
C GLY A 113 -12.93 12.00 -31.79
N ASN A 114 -12.66 11.08 -32.71
CA ASN A 114 -13.15 11.17 -34.10
C ASN A 114 -14.68 11.12 -34.18
N GLN A 115 -15.35 10.28 -33.38
CA GLN A 115 -16.82 10.27 -33.31
C GLN A 115 -17.36 11.63 -32.84
N LEU A 116 -16.73 12.27 -31.85
CA LEU A 116 -17.13 13.61 -31.41
C LEU A 116 -16.90 14.68 -32.48
N LEU A 117 -15.77 14.63 -33.20
CA LEU A 117 -15.47 15.58 -34.28
C LEU A 117 -16.50 15.47 -35.41
N GLU A 118 -16.86 14.25 -35.81
CA GLU A 118 -17.90 13.99 -36.80
C GLU A 118 -19.27 14.51 -36.35
N GLN A 119 -19.67 14.24 -35.10
CA GLN A 119 -20.91 14.78 -34.53
C GLN A 119 -20.95 16.31 -34.51
N LYS A 120 -19.79 16.96 -34.38
CA LYS A 120 -19.64 18.42 -34.44
C LYS A 120 -19.45 18.97 -35.86
N GLY A 121 -19.50 18.13 -36.89
CA GLY A 121 -19.32 18.52 -38.29
C GLY A 121 -17.91 19.06 -38.60
N LYS A 122 -16.87 18.57 -37.90
CA LYS A 122 -15.49 18.96 -38.14
C LYS A 122 -14.85 18.03 -39.18
N GLU A 123 -14.09 18.61 -40.11
CA GLU A 123 -13.36 17.85 -41.15
C GLU A 123 -12.05 17.25 -40.61
N GLU A 124 -11.47 17.84 -39.56
CA GLU A 124 -10.25 17.33 -38.93
C GLU A 124 -10.49 15.95 -38.30
N ARG A 125 -9.46 15.11 -38.35
CA ARG A 125 -9.45 13.80 -37.70
C ARG A 125 -8.24 13.61 -36.80
N LEU A 126 -8.42 12.85 -35.73
CA LEU A 126 -7.36 12.39 -34.85
C LEU A 126 -6.69 11.15 -35.42
N HIS A 127 -5.36 11.21 -35.55
CA HIS A 127 -4.49 10.04 -35.73
C HIS A 127 -3.90 9.62 -34.37
N PRO A 128 -3.89 8.32 -34.02
CA PRO A 128 -3.38 7.86 -32.73
C PRO A 128 -1.90 8.21 -32.50
N ASN A 129 -1.08 8.26 -33.55
CA ASN A 129 0.35 8.60 -33.41
C ASN A 129 0.61 10.10 -33.56
N ASP A 130 0.03 10.73 -34.59
CA ASP A 130 0.43 12.09 -34.97
C ASP A 130 -0.24 13.16 -34.10
N ASP A 131 -1.42 12.84 -33.55
CA ASP A 131 -2.19 13.76 -32.72
C ASP A 131 -2.19 13.32 -31.25
N VAL A 132 -2.67 12.10 -30.95
CA VAL A 132 -2.81 11.65 -29.55
C VAL A 132 -1.46 11.38 -28.89
N ASN A 133 -0.50 10.82 -29.64
CA ASN A 133 0.87 10.59 -29.20
C ASN A 133 1.84 11.70 -29.63
N MET A 134 1.34 12.87 -30.02
CA MET A 134 2.17 14.01 -30.44
C MET A 134 3.15 14.42 -29.33
N SER A 135 4.42 14.62 -29.70
CA SER A 135 5.54 14.99 -28.81
C SER A 135 5.89 13.94 -27.74
N GLN A 136 5.40 12.71 -27.88
CA GLN A 136 5.53 11.64 -26.88
C GLN A 136 6.19 10.39 -27.45
N SER A 137 6.69 9.52 -26.58
CA SER A 137 7.12 8.16 -26.85
C SER A 137 6.53 7.23 -25.81
N SER A 138 6.27 5.96 -26.13
CA SER A 138 5.90 4.98 -25.09
C SER A 138 6.93 4.92 -23.96
N ASN A 139 8.20 5.19 -24.28
CA ASN A 139 9.30 5.13 -23.32
C ASN A 139 9.19 6.21 -22.26
N ASP A 140 8.66 7.40 -22.56
CA ASP A 140 8.46 8.47 -21.58
C ASP A 140 7.02 8.61 -21.09
N THR A 141 6.03 8.04 -21.80
CA THR A 141 4.62 8.07 -21.37
C THR A 141 4.31 6.99 -20.34
N PHE A 142 4.76 5.75 -20.54
CA PHE A 142 4.43 4.67 -19.61
C PHE A 142 5.05 4.86 -18.23
N PRO A 143 6.35 5.21 -18.06
CA PRO A 143 6.88 5.54 -16.73
C PRO A 143 6.22 6.79 -16.13
N THR A 144 5.78 7.76 -16.93
CA THR A 144 4.98 8.88 -16.42
C THR A 144 3.65 8.39 -15.83
N ALA A 145 2.91 7.53 -16.55
CA ALA A 145 1.68 6.95 -16.04
C ALA A 145 1.90 6.04 -14.82
N LEU A 146 3.03 5.30 -14.79
CA LEU A 146 3.47 4.50 -13.66
C LEU A 146 3.57 5.35 -12.39
N HIS A 147 4.29 6.47 -12.47
CA HIS A 147 4.50 7.39 -11.37
C HIS A 147 3.21 8.06 -10.92
N VAL A 148 2.40 8.55 -11.89
CA VAL A 148 1.10 9.16 -11.59
C VAL A 148 0.17 8.17 -10.88
N ALA A 149 0.03 6.94 -11.40
CA ALA A 149 -0.80 5.91 -10.78
C ALA A 149 -0.31 5.55 -9.37
N GLY A 150 1.02 5.39 -9.19
CA GLY A 150 1.61 5.08 -7.89
C GLY A 150 1.38 6.17 -6.84
N VAL A 151 1.58 7.44 -7.21
CA VAL A 151 1.33 8.58 -6.31
C VAL A 151 -0.14 8.65 -5.91
N LEU A 152 -1.06 8.53 -6.87
CA LEU A 152 -2.50 8.56 -6.59
C LEU A 152 -2.91 7.40 -5.67
N ALA A 153 -2.46 6.18 -5.94
CA ALA A 153 -2.78 5.02 -5.11
C ALA A 153 -2.27 5.19 -3.66
N VAL A 154 -1.04 5.68 -3.49
CA VAL A 154 -0.47 5.92 -2.16
C VAL A 154 -1.21 7.05 -1.43
N GLU A 155 -1.34 8.21 -2.06
CA GLU A 155 -1.86 9.40 -1.38
C GLU A 155 -3.38 9.38 -1.17
N ASP A 156 -4.13 8.75 -2.08
CA ASP A 156 -5.59 8.79 -2.06
C ASP A 156 -6.22 7.50 -1.49
N GLN A 157 -5.44 6.42 -1.31
CA GLN A 157 -5.96 5.15 -0.78
C GLN A 157 -5.20 4.70 0.48
N LEU A 158 -3.89 4.47 0.37
CA LEU A 158 -3.11 3.88 1.46
C LEU A 158 -2.91 4.82 2.66
N LEU A 159 -2.51 6.08 2.42
CA LEU A 159 -2.32 7.04 3.50
C LEU A 159 -3.61 7.32 4.29
N PRO A 160 -4.79 7.49 3.63
CA PRO A 160 -6.07 7.54 4.34
C PRO A 160 -6.37 6.28 5.17
N ALA A 161 -6.13 5.08 4.65
CA ALA A 161 -6.36 3.83 5.38
C ALA A 161 -5.50 3.74 6.65
N ILE A 162 -4.21 4.09 6.55
CA ILE A 162 -3.31 4.15 7.71
C ILE A 162 -3.84 5.14 8.75
N ALA A 163 -4.32 6.31 8.32
CA ALA A 163 -4.84 7.33 9.23
C ALA A 163 -6.06 6.84 10.02
N VAL A 164 -6.96 6.08 9.39
CA VAL A 164 -8.13 5.46 10.05
C VAL A 164 -7.68 4.50 11.15
N LEU A 165 -6.84 3.50 10.82
CA LEU A 165 -6.42 2.50 11.82
C LEU A 165 -5.58 3.13 12.94
N LYS A 166 -4.73 4.11 12.61
CA LYS A 166 -3.94 4.85 13.59
C LYS A 166 -4.83 5.60 14.58
N ALA A 167 -5.89 6.26 14.11
CA ALA A 167 -6.85 6.94 14.98
C ALA A 167 -7.55 5.95 15.93
N THR A 168 -8.00 4.80 15.42
CA THR A 168 -8.59 3.74 16.25
C THR A 168 -7.64 3.26 17.34
N PHE A 169 -6.36 3.05 17.04
CA PHE A 169 -5.39 2.65 18.06
C PHE A 169 -5.04 3.77 19.03
N ALA A 170 -5.04 5.04 18.60
CA ALA A 170 -4.89 6.17 19.52
C ALA A 170 -6.04 6.20 20.55
N ASP A 171 -7.28 6.03 20.09
CA ASP A 171 -8.47 5.99 20.96
C ASP A 171 -8.43 4.79 21.92
N LYS A 172 -8.08 3.60 21.43
CA LYS A 172 -7.94 2.40 22.26
C LYS A 172 -6.79 2.50 23.25
N SER A 173 -5.67 3.11 22.85
CA SER A 173 -4.54 3.38 23.73
C SER A 173 -4.96 4.25 24.92
N GLU A 174 -5.67 5.35 24.66
CA GLU A 174 -6.18 6.24 25.70
C GLU A 174 -7.24 5.55 26.58
N ALA A 175 -8.19 4.83 25.96
CA ALA A 175 -9.24 4.10 26.68
C ALA A 175 -8.68 3.03 27.64
N PHE A 176 -7.53 2.43 27.30
CA PHE A 176 -6.93 1.34 28.07
C PHE A 176 -5.66 1.74 28.82
N LYS A 177 -5.40 3.05 28.96
CA LYS A 177 -4.18 3.59 29.59
C LYS A 177 -3.98 3.14 31.04
N ASP A 178 -5.06 2.87 31.77
CA ASP A 178 -5.04 2.50 33.19
C ASP A 178 -5.11 0.97 33.42
N ILE A 179 -5.23 0.17 32.36
CA ILE A 179 -5.37 -1.28 32.47
C ILE A 179 -3.99 -1.92 32.54
N ILE A 180 -3.52 -2.23 33.74
CA ILE A 180 -2.22 -2.88 33.95
C ILE A 180 -2.30 -4.36 33.60
N LYS A 181 -1.38 -4.82 32.76
CA LYS A 181 -1.20 -6.21 32.34
C LYS A 181 0.26 -6.65 32.51
N ILE A 182 0.50 -7.93 32.34
CA ILE A 182 1.87 -8.45 32.31
C ILE A 182 2.49 -8.21 30.93
N GLY A 183 3.70 -7.65 30.88
CA GLY A 183 4.49 -7.61 29.65
C GLY A 183 5.03 -9.00 29.32
N ARG A 184 5.38 -9.23 28.05
CA ARG A 184 6.07 -10.46 27.62
C ARG A 184 7.25 -10.15 26.73
N THR A 185 8.40 -10.72 27.06
CA THR A 185 9.60 -10.69 26.21
C THR A 185 10.07 -12.13 26.03
N HIS A 186 10.47 -12.50 24.79
CA HIS A 186 10.79 -13.90 24.46
C HIS A 186 9.65 -14.90 24.76
N LEU A 187 8.39 -14.42 24.71
CA LEU A 187 7.17 -15.14 25.11
C LEU A 187 7.10 -15.53 26.60
N GLN A 188 8.06 -15.12 27.42
CA GLN A 188 8.06 -15.31 28.86
C GLN A 188 7.42 -14.11 29.56
N ASP A 189 6.87 -14.34 30.74
CA ASP A 189 6.44 -13.28 31.65
C ASP A 189 7.56 -12.25 31.87
N ALA A 190 7.22 -10.97 31.87
CA ALA A 190 8.13 -9.85 32.11
C ALA A 190 7.52 -8.86 33.13
N THR A 191 8.03 -7.62 33.20
CA THR A 191 7.47 -6.59 34.08
C THR A 191 6.12 -6.07 33.58
N PRO A 192 5.29 -5.46 34.46
CA PRO A 192 4.02 -4.88 34.06
C PRO A 192 4.15 -3.73 33.04
N ILE A 193 3.16 -3.62 32.19
CA ILE A 193 2.88 -2.46 31.32
C ILE A 193 1.37 -2.22 31.34
N THR A 194 0.90 -1.06 30.87
CA THR A 194 -0.54 -0.90 30.63
C THR A 194 -0.90 -1.39 29.22
N LEU A 195 -2.15 -1.84 29.03
CA LEU A 195 -2.65 -2.21 27.71
C LEU A 195 -2.61 -0.98 26.78
N GLY A 196 -2.85 0.22 27.29
CA GLY A 196 -2.63 1.46 26.54
C GLY A 196 -1.18 1.65 26.08
N GLN A 197 -0.19 1.39 26.94
CA GLN A 197 1.23 1.42 26.54
C GLN A 197 1.58 0.39 25.45
N GLU A 198 0.95 -0.79 25.45
CA GLU A 198 1.14 -1.80 24.40
C GLU A 198 0.57 -1.32 23.06
N ILE A 199 -0.66 -0.79 23.07
CA ILE A 199 -1.34 -0.27 21.87
C ILE A 199 -0.68 0.99 21.32
N SER A 200 -0.13 1.87 22.19
CA SER A 200 0.62 3.04 21.73
C SER A 200 1.86 2.66 20.91
N GLY A 201 2.43 1.48 21.16
CA GLY A 201 3.46 0.91 20.30
C GLY A 201 2.96 0.61 18.88
N TRP A 202 1.74 0.06 18.74
CA TRP A 202 1.10 -0.21 17.45
C TRP A 202 0.75 1.09 16.71
N GLU A 203 0.22 2.09 17.43
CA GLU A 203 -0.07 3.42 16.89
C GLU A 203 1.20 4.12 16.38
N ALA A 204 2.29 4.09 17.17
CA ALA A 204 3.57 4.66 16.79
C ALA A 204 4.22 3.98 15.57
N MET A 205 4.06 2.66 15.42
CA MET A 205 4.49 1.90 14.23
C MET A 205 3.81 2.45 12.96
N LEU A 206 2.48 2.59 12.98
CA LEU A 206 1.71 3.17 11.88
C LEU A 206 2.14 4.61 11.60
N GLY A 207 2.27 5.44 12.64
CA GLY A 207 2.68 6.84 12.47
C GLY A 207 4.10 7.00 11.90
N LYS A 208 5.04 6.11 12.23
CA LYS A 208 6.39 6.12 11.66
C LYS A 208 6.37 5.66 10.20
N SER A 209 5.66 4.58 9.91
CA SER A 209 5.48 4.06 8.55
C SER A 209 4.78 5.06 7.63
N GLU A 210 3.76 5.78 8.11
CA GLU A 210 3.12 6.86 7.37
C GLU A 210 4.11 7.96 6.94
N ARG A 211 5.01 8.39 7.84
CA ARG A 211 6.02 9.40 7.51
C ARG A 211 7.00 8.91 6.46
N MET A 212 7.52 7.69 6.62
CA MET A 212 8.45 7.09 5.64
C MET A 212 7.81 6.96 4.26
N ILE A 213 6.52 6.64 4.17
CA ILE A 213 5.78 6.58 2.90
C ILE A 213 5.59 7.98 2.31
N ARG A 214 5.22 8.99 3.13
CA ARG A 214 5.07 10.38 2.67
C ARG A 214 6.37 10.97 2.14
N GLU A 215 7.50 10.63 2.76
CA GLU A 215 8.83 11.05 2.32
C GLU A 215 9.22 10.36 1.01
N SER A 216 9.05 9.03 0.93
CA SER A 216 9.46 8.25 -0.24
C SER A 216 8.60 8.51 -1.48
N VAL A 217 7.30 8.77 -1.33
CA VAL A 217 6.41 9.06 -2.46
C VAL A 217 6.74 10.38 -3.16
N GLN A 218 7.49 11.29 -2.54
CA GLN A 218 7.90 12.53 -3.20
C GLN A 218 8.81 12.26 -4.41
N TYR A 219 9.65 11.22 -4.35
CA TYR A 219 10.52 10.84 -5.47
C TYR A 219 9.73 10.34 -6.69
N LEU A 220 8.52 9.80 -6.48
CA LEU A 220 7.62 9.40 -7.57
C LEU A 220 6.96 10.59 -8.28
N LYS A 221 7.12 11.83 -7.78
CA LYS A 221 6.52 13.02 -8.40
C LYS A 221 7.34 13.57 -9.57
N GLU A 222 8.53 13.03 -9.80
CA GLU A 222 9.34 13.32 -10.98
C GLU A 222 8.88 12.45 -12.16
N LEU A 223 8.53 13.09 -13.28
CA LEU A 223 7.92 12.44 -14.44
C LEU A 223 8.89 12.41 -15.63
N ALA A 224 8.95 11.25 -16.30
CA ALA A 224 9.78 11.05 -17.49
C ALA A 224 9.36 11.88 -18.71
N ILE A 225 8.13 12.41 -18.72
CA ILE A 225 7.53 13.11 -19.87
C ILE A 225 8.43 14.21 -20.45
N GLY A 226 8.59 14.21 -21.77
CA GLY A 226 9.53 15.07 -22.49
C GLY A 226 10.89 14.43 -22.73
N GLY A 227 11.16 13.25 -22.17
CA GLY A 227 12.35 12.44 -22.50
C GLY A 227 12.28 11.77 -23.87
N THR A 228 11.08 11.53 -24.40
CA THR A 228 10.80 10.87 -25.67
C THR A 228 11.44 9.48 -25.79
N ALA A 229 12.16 9.19 -26.88
CA ALA A 229 12.65 7.84 -27.18
C ALA A 229 13.72 7.35 -26.18
N VAL A 230 14.74 8.18 -25.93
CA VAL A 230 15.96 7.79 -25.20
C VAL A 230 16.43 8.84 -24.19
N GLY A 231 15.62 9.86 -23.92
CA GLY A 231 15.91 10.90 -22.91
C GLY A 231 16.34 12.24 -23.48
N THR A 232 16.59 12.33 -24.79
CA THR A 232 17.06 13.56 -25.45
C THR A 232 15.96 14.58 -25.74
N GLY A 233 14.69 14.18 -25.66
CA GLY A 233 13.55 15.03 -26.03
C GLY A 233 13.39 15.24 -27.55
N ILE A 234 13.98 14.38 -28.39
CA ILE A 234 13.84 14.49 -29.85
C ILE A 234 12.36 14.52 -30.27
N ASN A 235 12.00 15.44 -31.15
CA ASN A 235 10.63 15.71 -31.63
C ASN A 235 9.65 16.32 -30.61
N ALA A 236 10.06 16.55 -29.36
CA ALA A 236 9.32 17.35 -28.39
C ALA A 236 9.73 18.83 -28.46
N HIS A 237 8.81 19.72 -28.05
CA HIS A 237 9.16 21.12 -27.82
C HIS A 237 9.95 21.22 -26.49
N PRO A 238 10.93 22.15 -26.34
CA PRO A 238 11.71 22.29 -25.10
C PRO A 238 10.86 22.38 -23.82
N ASP A 239 9.78 23.16 -23.85
CA ASP A 239 8.88 23.35 -22.70
C ASP A 239 7.80 22.27 -22.53
N PHE A 240 7.77 21.24 -23.40
CA PHE A 240 6.67 20.26 -23.43
C PHE A 240 6.57 19.45 -22.13
N GLY A 241 7.70 18.96 -21.61
CA GLY A 241 7.74 18.15 -20.39
C GLY A 241 7.21 18.93 -19.18
N ASP A 242 7.70 20.15 -18.99
CA ASP A 242 7.37 21.01 -17.86
C ASP A 242 5.90 21.45 -17.88
N PHE A 243 5.39 21.83 -19.06
CA PHE A 243 3.97 22.15 -19.20
C PHE A 243 3.09 20.92 -18.96
N THR A 244 3.47 19.76 -19.48
CA THR A 244 2.67 18.54 -19.32
C THR A 244 2.63 18.07 -17.87
N ALA A 245 3.77 18.06 -17.16
CA ALA A 245 3.80 17.74 -15.73
C ALA A 245 2.91 18.68 -14.91
N LYS A 246 2.94 20.00 -15.21
CA LYS A 246 2.07 20.98 -14.56
C LYS A 246 0.59 20.76 -14.86
N GLU A 247 0.22 20.44 -16.10
CA GLU A 247 -1.17 20.13 -16.45
C GLU A 247 -1.64 18.82 -15.78
N ILE A 248 -0.78 17.80 -15.66
CA ILE A 248 -1.10 16.58 -14.91
C ILE A 248 -1.40 16.97 -13.45
N GLY A 249 -0.54 17.79 -12.84
CA GLY A 249 -0.74 18.23 -11.46
C GLY A 249 -2.06 18.98 -11.23
N LYS A 250 -2.54 19.77 -12.21
CA LYS A 250 -3.86 20.41 -12.12
C LYS A 250 -5.01 19.41 -12.15
N HIS A 251 -4.91 18.35 -12.94
CA HIS A 251 -5.96 17.34 -13.06
C HIS A 251 -6.02 16.40 -11.85
N THR A 252 -4.88 16.15 -11.22
CA THR A 252 -4.75 15.24 -10.07
C THR A 252 -4.80 15.95 -8.72
N GLY A 253 -4.57 17.27 -8.70
CA GLY A 253 -4.36 18.02 -7.46
C GLY A 253 -3.03 17.72 -6.76
N LYS A 254 -2.05 17.16 -7.49
CA LYS A 254 -0.73 16.75 -6.97
C LYS A 254 0.40 17.54 -7.60
N ASP A 255 1.49 17.73 -6.87
CA ASP A 255 2.63 18.51 -7.34
C ASP A 255 3.62 17.67 -8.15
N PHE A 256 3.32 17.44 -9.43
CA PHE A 256 4.21 16.75 -10.35
C PHE A 256 5.20 17.70 -11.03
N VAL A 257 6.42 17.21 -11.26
CA VAL A 257 7.47 17.93 -12.00
C VAL A 257 8.06 17.04 -13.08
N SER A 258 8.59 17.67 -14.12
CA SER A 258 9.37 17.02 -15.18
C SER A 258 10.74 16.64 -14.61
N ALA A 259 11.14 15.36 -14.74
CA ALA A 259 12.36 14.86 -14.10
C ALA A 259 13.62 15.61 -14.58
N PRO A 260 14.53 16.04 -13.71
CA PRO A 260 15.71 16.80 -14.09
C PRO A 260 16.66 16.00 -15.00
N ASN A 261 16.71 14.67 -14.86
CA ASN A 261 17.47 13.78 -15.72
C ASN A 261 16.56 12.75 -16.41
N LYS A 262 16.32 12.96 -17.70
CA LYS A 262 15.45 12.08 -18.50
C LYS A 262 16.08 10.72 -18.83
N PHE A 263 17.40 10.58 -18.82
CA PHE A 263 18.04 9.28 -19.06
C PHE A 263 17.79 8.34 -17.88
N HIS A 264 17.96 8.87 -16.66
CA HIS A 264 17.64 8.16 -15.43
C HIS A 264 16.15 7.78 -15.36
N ALA A 265 15.23 8.73 -15.58
CA ALA A 265 13.78 8.49 -15.53
C ALA A 265 13.25 7.45 -16.55
N LEU A 266 14.03 7.13 -17.60
CA LEU A 266 13.70 6.08 -18.57
C LEU A 266 14.31 4.73 -18.21
N THR A 267 15.54 4.72 -17.69
CA THR A 267 16.31 3.48 -17.48
C THR A 267 16.17 2.91 -16.06
N SER A 268 16.00 3.75 -15.05
CA SER A 268 15.93 3.32 -13.66
C SER A 268 14.52 3.50 -13.09
N HIS A 269 14.23 2.75 -12.01
CA HIS A 269 13.01 2.85 -11.22
C HIS A 269 13.33 2.70 -9.72
N ASP A 270 14.49 3.23 -9.31
CA ASP A 270 14.94 3.17 -7.91
C ASP A 270 14.01 3.95 -6.98
N GLU A 271 13.32 4.97 -7.47
CA GLU A 271 12.29 5.71 -6.73
C GLU A 271 11.11 4.79 -6.37
N VAL A 272 10.71 3.90 -7.29
CA VAL A 272 9.65 2.91 -7.06
C VAL A 272 10.09 1.84 -6.05
N VAL A 273 11.34 1.38 -6.16
CA VAL A 273 11.93 0.44 -5.19
C VAL A 273 11.99 1.07 -3.80
N TYR A 274 12.42 2.33 -3.70
CA TYR A 274 12.52 3.06 -2.44
C TYR A 274 11.14 3.28 -1.80
N ALA A 275 10.17 3.72 -2.59
CA ALA A 275 8.79 3.89 -2.13
C ALA A 275 8.16 2.57 -1.67
N HIS A 276 8.31 1.49 -2.45
CA HIS A 276 7.81 0.19 -2.05
C HIS A 276 8.53 -0.38 -0.82
N GLY A 277 9.81 -0.06 -0.64
CA GLY A 277 10.54 -0.40 0.59
C GLY A 277 9.92 0.20 1.86
N ALA A 278 9.39 1.42 1.79
CA ALA A 278 8.61 2.01 2.88
C ALA A 278 7.25 1.31 3.08
N VAL A 279 6.58 0.92 1.99
CA VAL A 279 5.33 0.12 2.03
C VAL A 279 5.58 -1.27 2.66
N LYS A 280 6.73 -1.89 2.36
CA LYS A 280 7.15 -3.14 3.01
C LYS A 280 7.39 -2.96 4.51
N ALA A 281 7.97 -1.84 4.94
CA ALA A 281 8.15 -1.55 6.37
C ALA A 281 6.80 -1.48 7.10
N LEU A 282 5.80 -0.79 6.52
CA LEU A 282 4.42 -0.81 7.01
C LEU A 282 3.87 -2.24 7.09
N ALA A 283 4.09 -3.05 6.05
CA ALA A 283 3.61 -4.43 6.03
C ALA A 283 4.22 -5.26 7.17
N ALA A 284 5.52 -5.11 7.45
CA ALA A 284 6.18 -5.76 8.58
C ALA A 284 5.57 -5.35 9.94
N ASP A 285 5.28 -4.06 10.13
CA ASP A 285 4.62 -3.55 11.33
C ASP A 285 3.20 -4.13 11.47
N LEU A 286 2.42 -4.17 10.38
CA LEU A 286 1.07 -4.75 10.37
C LEU A 286 1.09 -6.26 10.70
N MET A 287 2.09 -7.00 10.23
CA MET A 287 2.27 -8.40 10.62
C MET A 287 2.46 -8.52 12.12
N LYS A 288 3.27 -7.66 12.74
CA LYS A 288 3.48 -7.66 14.20
C LYS A 288 2.17 -7.34 14.92
N ILE A 289 1.48 -6.28 14.53
CA ILE A 289 0.22 -5.84 15.15
C ILE A 289 -0.84 -6.95 15.08
N ALA A 290 -1.07 -7.51 13.90
CA ALA A 290 -2.07 -8.56 13.70
C ALA A 290 -1.74 -9.85 14.48
N ASN A 291 -0.44 -10.19 14.58
CA ASN A 291 0.04 -11.28 15.40
C ASN A 291 -0.23 -11.05 16.89
N ASP A 292 0.12 -9.88 17.42
CA ASP A 292 -0.14 -9.55 18.81
C ASP A 292 -1.64 -9.67 19.12
N VAL A 293 -2.50 -9.07 18.28
CA VAL A 293 -3.95 -9.12 18.48
C VAL A 293 -4.46 -10.56 18.53
N ARG A 294 -4.08 -11.43 17.58
CA ARG A 294 -4.55 -12.83 17.60
C ARG A 294 -3.97 -13.66 18.75
N TRP A 295 -2.75 -13.37 19.19
CA TRP A 295 -2.14 -14.05 20.35
C TRP A 295 -2.79 -13.61 21.66
N LEU A 296 -3.01 -12.31 21.85
CA LEU A 296 -3.68 -11.78 23.03
C LEU A 296 -5.15 -12.24 23.10
N ALA A 297 -5.79 -12.46 21.95
CA ALA A 297 -7.15 -13.02 21.86
C ALA A 297 -7.21 -14.56 21.90
N SER A 298 -6.06 -15.26 21.96
CA SER A 298 -6.03 -16.73 21.92
C SER A 298 -6.77 -17.34 23.13
N GLY A 299 -7.66 -18.30 22.89
CA GLY A 299 -8.52 -18.84 23.94
C GLY A 299 -9.70 -19.65 23.39
N PRO A 300 -10.85 -19.70 24.07
CA PRO A 300 -11.22 -18.87 25.24
C PRO A 300 -10.71 -19.41 26.58
N ARG A 301 -10.14 -20.62 26.65
CA ARG A 301 -9.74 -21.26 27.92
C ARG A 301 -8.29 -21.73 28.00
N SER A 302 -7.62 -21.89 26.86
CA SER A 302 -6.29 -22.54 26.78
C SER A 302 -5.27 -21.69 26.03
N GLY A 303 -5.41 -20.37 26.09
CA GLY A 303 -4.51 -19.39 25.50
C GLY A 303 -4.24 -18.24 26.48
N LEU A 304 -3.81 -17.08 25.96
CA LEU A 304 -3.55 -15.90 26.79
C LEU A 304 -4.84 -15.21 27.24
N GLY A 305 -5.81 -15.06 26.33
CA GLY A 305 -7.17 -14.56 26.59
C GLY A 305 -7.25 -13.16 27.21
N GLU A 306 -6.27 -12.30 26.99
CA GLU A 306 -6.19 -10.96 27.61
C GLU A 306 -7.09 -9.93 26.92
N ILE A 307 -7.40 -10.13 25.63
CA ILE A 307 -8.36 -9.30 24.90
C ILE A 307 -9.44 -10.16 24.26
N ARG A 308 -10.57 -9.54 23.92
CA ARG A 308 -11.63 -10.06 23.08
C ARG A 308 -11.64 -9.29 21.77
N ILE A 309 -12.01 -9.98 20.70
CA ILE A 309 -12.19 -9.42 19.36
C ILE A 309 -13.60 -9.75 18.86
N PRO A 310 -14.15 -8.97 17.92
CA PRO A 310 -15.48 -9.22 17.35
C PRO A 310 -15.62 -10.61 16.72
N GLU A 311 -16.81 -11.19 16.86
CA GLU A 311 -17.20 -12.46 16.27
C GLU A 311 -17.97 -12.20 14.97
N ASN A 312 -17.27 -12.10 13.83
CA ASN A 312 -17.90 -11.73 12.55
C ASN A 312 -18.54 -12.93 11.82
N GLU A 313 -17.97 -14.13 11.98
CA GLU A 313 -18.42 -15.35 11.33
C GLU A 313 -18.31 -16.58 12.27
N PRO A 314 -19.10 -17.65 12.05
CA PRO A 314 -18.89 -18.93 12.74
C PRO A 314 -17.48 -19.47 12.47
N GLY A 315 -16.66 -19.63 13.52
CA GLY A 315 -15.24 -19.99 13.38
C GLY A 315 -14.96 -21.47 13.10
N SER A 316 -15.98 -22.34 13.06
CA SER A 316 -15.81 -23.74 12.72
C SER A 316 -17.10 -24.39 12.26
N SER A 317 -16.99 -25.26 11.26
CA SER A 317 -18.08 -26.13 10.79
C SER A 317 -18.46 -27.24 11.78
N ILE A 318 -17.59 -27.57 12.76
CA ILE A 318 -17.76 -28.72 13.66
C ILE A 318 -17.70 -28.36 15.16
N MET A 319 -17.15 -27.19 15.51
CA MET A 319 -17.03 -26.73 16.91
C MET A 319 -17.97 -25.54 17.17
N PRO A 320 -19.21 -25.77 17.65
CA PRO A 320 -20.13 -24.69 18.02
C PRO A 320 -19.50 -23.74 19.05
N GLY A 321 -19.61 -22.43 18.81
CA GLY A 321 -19.11 -21.39 19.71
C GLY A 321 -17.60 -21.08 19.59
N LYS A 322 -16.87 -21.71 18.65
CA LYS A 322 -15.49 -21.31 18.33
C LYS A 322 -15.48 -20.09 17.43
N VAL A 323 -14.66 -19.09 17.77
CA VAL A 323 -14.42 -17.89 16.95
C VAL A 323 -12.94 -17.78 16.66
N ASN A 324 -12.61 -17.48 15.39
CA ASN A 324 -11.25 -17.34 14.91
C ASN A 324 -10.90 -15.87 14.70
N PRO A 325 -9.62 -15.50 14.82
CA PRO A 325 -9.14 -14.15 14.50
C PRO A 325 -8.99 -13.96 12.98
N THR A 326 -10.08 -14.13 12.21
CA THR A 326 -10.09 -14.17 10.74
C THR A 326 -9.52 -12.90 10.10
N GLN A 327 -9.76 -11.74 10.69
CA GLN A 327 -9.21 -10.46 10.22
C GLN A 327 -7.68 -10.40 10.40
N SER A 328 -7.16 -10.89 11.54
CA SER A 328 -5.71 -11.03 11.73
C SER A 328 -5.10 -12.02 10.73
N GLU A 329 -5.80 -13.13 10.45
CA GLU A 329 -5.35 -14.10 9.45
C GLU A 329 -5.25 -13.46 8.05
N ALA A 330 -6.31 -12.78 7.61
CA ALA A 330 -6.37 -12.12 6.30
C ALA A 330 -5.24 -11.10 6.09
N ILE A 331 -5.05 -10.17 7.04
CA ILE A 331 -4.01 -9.15 6.89
C ILE A 331 -2.59 -9.76 6.94
N THR A 332 -2.37 -10.83 7.70
CA THR A 332 -1.06 -11.52 7.71
C THR A 332 -0.75 -12.21 6.38
N MET A 333 -1.76 -12.75 5.68
CA MET A 333 -1.58 -13.28 4.31
C MET A 333 -1.29 -12.16 3.30
N VAL A 334 -2.00 -11.03 3.41
CA VAL A 334 -1.73 -9.83 2.60
C VAL A 334 -0.29 -9.35 2.77
N VAL A 335 0.21 -9.26 4.01
CA VAL A 335 1.60 -8.87 4.25
C VAL A 335 2.58 -9.85 3.59
N THR A 336 2.33 -11.16 3.64
CA THR A 336 3.16 -12.14 2.92
C THR A 336 3.20 -11.87 1.41
N GLN A 337 2.06 -11.52 0.80
CA GLN A 337 2.02 -11.16 -0.62
C GLN A 337 2.84 -9.89 -0.90
N VAL A 338 2.71 -8.84 -0.06
CA VAL A 338 3.49 -7.59 -0.20
C VAL A 338 4.99 -7.84 -0.13
N MET A 339 5.44 -8.76 0.74
CA MET A 339 6.86 -9.15 0.81
C MET A 339 7.34 -9.81 -0.49
N GLY A 340 6.50 -10.64 -1.11
CA GLY A 340 6.78 -11.23 -2.42
C GLY A 340 6.82 -10.20 -3.54
N ASN A 341 5.87 -9.26 -3.53
CA ASN A 341 5.80 -8.15 -4.49
C ASN A 341 7.05 -7.25 -4.40
N ASP A 342 7.55 -6.98 -3.19
CA ASP A 342 8.79 -6.20 -2.99
C ASP A 342 9.99 -6.86 -3.67
N ALA A 343 10.14 -8.18 -3.51
CA ALA A 343 11.21 -8.92 -4.16
C ALA A 343 11.08 -8.90 -5.69
N ALA A 344 9.86 -9.03 -6.22
CA ALA A 344 9.59 -8.94 -7.65
C ALA A 344 9.94 -7.54 -8.22
N ILE A 345 9.53 -6.47 -7.53
CA ILE A 345 9.82 -5.08 -7.91
C ILE A 345 11.34 -4.83 -7.87
N GLY A 346 12.01 -5.20 -6.78
CA GLY A 346 13.45 -5.02 -6.63
C GLY A 346 14.24 -5.77 -7.70
N PHE A 347 13.85 -7.01 -8.01
CA PHE A 347 14.48 -7.76 -9.10
C PHE A 347 14.22 -7.09 -10.45
N ALA A 348 12.97 -6.77 -10.79
CA ALA A 348 12.61 -6.13 -12.06
C ALA A 348 13.32 -4.78 -12.28
N ALA A 349 13.45 -3.95 -11.24
CA ALA A 349 14.15 -2.68 -11.29
C ALA A 349 15.66 -2.86 -11.57
N SER A 350 16.28 -3.94 -11.10
CA SER A 350 17.69 -4.23 -11.34
C SER A 350 18.02 -4.63 -12.79
N GLN A 351 17.02 -4.94 -13.61
CA GLN A 351 17.21 -5.48 -14.98
C GLN A 351 17.26 -4.39 -16.07
N GLY A 352 17.58 -3.13 -15.72
CA GLY A 352 17.74 -2.07 -16.71
C GLY A 352 18.90 -2.35 -17.68
N ASN A 353 18.71 -2.05 -18.96
CA ASN A 353 19.77 -2.15 -19.98
C ASN A 353 19.84 -0.87 -20.80
N PHE A 354 21.00 -0.21 -20.77
CA PHE A 354 21.26 1.01 -21.53
C PHE A 354 20.19 2.09 -21.27
N GLU A 355 19.49 2.60 -22.29
CA GLU A 355 18.57 3.73 -22.16
C GLU A 355 17.16 3.37 -21.65
N LEU A 356 16.84 2.08 -21.40
CA LEU A 356 15.48 1.70 -21.01
C LEU A 356 15.42 0.43 -20.14
N ASN A 357 14.71 0.51 -19.00
CA ASN A 357 14.24 -0.69 -18.31
C ASN A 357 12.90 -1.14 -18.90
N VAL A 358 12.86 -2.39 -19.35
CA VAL A 358 11.73 -3.05 -20.02
C VAL A 358 10.99 -4.03 -19.08
N PHE A 359 10.89 -3.71 -17.80
CA PHE A 359 10.09 -4.44 -16.81
C PHE A 359 9.01 -3.54 -16.20
N LYS A 360 8.64 -2.44 -16.88
CA LYS A 360 7.73 -1.42 -16.32
C LYS A 360 6.35 -1.97 -15.95
N PRO A 361 5.68 -2.81 -16.77
CA PRO A 361 4.40 -3.41 -16.42
C PRO A 361 4.41 -4.23 -15.13
N VAL A 362 5.41 -5.09 -14.93
CA VAL A 362 5.47 -5.94 -13.73
C VAL A 362 5.81 -5.13 -12.48
N ILE A 363 6.63 -4.07 -12.62
CA ILE A 363 6.93 -3.15 -11.52
C ILE A 363 5.64 -2.48 -11.03
N ILE A 364 4.88 -1.85 -11.92
CA ILE A 364 3.68 -1.10 -11.51
C ILE A 364 2.54 -2.01 -11.06
N TYR A 365 2.39 -3.18 -11.68
CA TYR A 365 1.39 -4.15 -11.27
C TYR A 365 1.58 -4.57 -9.81
N ASN A 366 2.81 -4.98 -9.44
CA ASN A 366 3.11 -5.38 -8.07
C ASN A 366 3.00 -4.21 -7.09
N PHE A 367 3.42 -3.01 -7.49
CA PHE A 367 3.31 -1.81 -6.65
C PHE A 367 1.85 -1.49 -6.32
N LEU A 368 0.99 -1.40 -7.35
CA LEU A 368 -0.43 -1.11 -7.18
C LEU A 368 -1.16 -2.22 -6.41
N GLN A 369 -0.83 -3.49 -6.68
CA GLN A 369 -1.42 -4.61 -5.94
C GLN A 369 -1.08 -4.51 -4.43
N SER A 370 0.18 -4.23 -4.08
CA SER A 370 0.56 -4.07 -2.67
C SER A 370 -0.19 -2.92 -1.99
N VAL A 371 -0.28 -1.77 -2.66
CA VAL A 371 -0.97 -0.59 -2.14
C VAL A 371 -2.46 -0.86 -1.93
N GLN A 372 -3.14 -1.47 -2.90
CA GLN A 372 -4.56 -1.84 -2.82
C GLN A 372 -4.81 -2.86 -1.70
N LEU A 373 -4.06 -3.96 -1.68
CA LEU A 373 -4.24 -5.02 -0.68
C LEU A 373 -4.03 -4.49 0.74
N LEU A 374 -3.03 -3.64 0.96
CA LEU A 374 -2.80 -3.03 2.26
C LEU A 374 -3.91 -2.05 2.64
N ALA A 375 -4.32 -1.15 1.73
CA ALA A 375 -5.41 -0.22 2.00
C ALA A 375 -6.70 -0.95 2.41
N ASP A 376 -7.10 -1.95 1.61
CA ASP A 376 -8.31 -2.74 1.87
C ASP A 376 -8.22 -3.53 3.17
N SER A 377 -7.10 -4.22 3.40
CA SER A 377 -6.92 -5.04 4.60
C SER A 377 -6.79 -4.21 5.88
N ILE A 378 -6.21 -3.01 5.81
CA ILE A 378 -6.16 -2.07 6.94
C ILE A 378 -7.58 -1.62 7.30
N ILE A 379 -8.40 -1.24 6.33
CA ILE A 379 -9.79 -0.84 6.56
C ILE A 379 -10.62 -2.01 7.08
N ALA A 380 -10.52 -3.18 6.47
CA ALA A 380 -11.25 -4.38 6.93
C ALA A 380 -10.83 -4.77 8.35
N PHE A 381 -9.53 -4.80 8.64
CA PHE A 381 -9.01 -5.07 9.98
C PHE A 381 -9.48 -4.02 11.00
N ASN A 382 -9.52 -2.75 10.62
CA ASN A 382 -10.03 -1.68 11.46
C ASN A 382 -11.50 -1.94 11.84
N ASP A 383 -12.36 -2.03 10.82
CA ASP A 383 -13.81 -2.03 10.98
C ASP A 383 -14.34 -3.33 11.60
N LYS A 384 -13.66 -4.45 11.32
CA LYS A 384 -14.09 -5.79 11.73
C LYS A 384 -13.28 -6.38 12.88
N CYS A 385 -12.22 -5.69 13.35
CA CYS A 385 -11.41 -6.16 14.48
C CYS A 385 -11.02 -5.03 15.43
N ALA A 386 -10.20 -4.07 14.98
CA ALA A 386 -9.53 -3.12 15.86
C ALA A 386 -10.51 -2.25 16.69
N VAL A 387 -11.57 -1.76 16.06
CA VAL A 387 -12.61 -0.95 16.74
C VAL A 387 -13.27 -1.72 17.89
N GLY A 388 -13.45 -3.04 17.74
CA GLY A 388 -14.13 -3.89 18.71
C GLY A 388 -13.20 -4.63 19.69
N ILE A 389 -11.91 -4.28 19.75
CA ILE A 389 -10.99 -4.84 20.75
C ILE A 389 -11.45 -4.43 22.14
N GLU A 390 -11.70 -5.39 23.02
CA GLU A 390 -12.10 -5.15 24.42
C GLU A 390 -11.22 -5.94 25.40
N PRO A 391 -10.83 -5.38 26.56
CA PRO A 391 -9.99 -6.06 27.54
C PRO A 391 -10.78 -7.15 28.30
N ASN A 392 -10.15 -8.30 28.52
CA ASN A 392 -10.67 -9.31 29.44
C ASN A 392 -10.07 -9.10 30.84
N LEU A 393 -10.66 -8.18 31.61
CA LEU A 393 -10.10 -7.69 32.88
C LEU A 393 -9.79 -8.82 33.88
N ASP A 394 -10.65 -9.83 33.97
CA ASP A 394 -10.43 -10.97 34.87
C ASP A 394 -9.18 -11.76 34.51
N GLN A 395 -8.99 -12.05 33.22
CA GLN A 395 -7.81 -12.78 32.74
C GLN A 395 -6.54 -11.95 32.83
N ILE A 396 -6.61 -10.65 32.50
CA ILE A 396 -5.49 -9.72 32.66
C ILE A 396 -5.03 -9.68 34.12
N LYS A 397 -5.97 -9.51 35.06
CA LYS A 397 -5.68 -9.49 36.50
C LYS A 397 -5.11 -10.82 36.98
N HIS A 398 -5.65 -11.93 36.49
CA HIS A 398 -5.14 -13.26 36.81
C HIS A 398 -3.68 -13.44 36.35
N ASN A 399 -3.38 -13.11 35.09
CA ASN A 399 -2.03 -13.21 34.53
C ASN A 399 -1.04 -12.31 35.28
N LEU A 400 -1.44 -11.07 35.59
CA LEU A 400 -0.62 -10.12 36.34
C LEU A 400 -0.27 -10.66 37.74
N ASN A 401 -1.26 -11.14 38.49
CA ASN A 401 -1.06 -11.60 39.86
C ASN A 401 -0.32 -12.94 39.96
N ASN A 402 -0.39 -13.77 38.92
CA ASN A 402 0.33 -15.04 38.87
C ASN A 402 1.78 -14.90 38.44
N SER A 403 2.17 -13.76 37.88
CA SER A 403 3.52 -13.59 37.38
C SER A 403 4.55 -13.49 38.49
N LEU A 404 5.65 -14.24 38.33
CA LEU A 404 6.80 -14.18 39.24
C LEU A 404 7.70 -12.96 38.98
N MET A 405 7.48 -12.21 37.90
CA MET A 405 8.33 -11.08 37.53
C MET A 405 8.03 -9.78 38.28
N LEU A 406 6.92 -9.72 39.04
CA LEU A 406 6.66 -8.63 39.99
C LEU A 406 7.76 -8.54 41.07
N VAL A 407 8.51 -9.62 41.29
CA VAL A 407 9.69 -9.67 42.17
C VAL A 407 10.75 -8.63 41.83
N THR A 408 10.80 -8.16 40.58
CA THR A 408 11.74 -7.13 40.12
C THR A 408 11.61 -5.82 40.89
N ALA A 409 10.41 -5.51 41.41
CA ALA A 409 10.18 -4.36 42.29
C ALA A 409 10.99 -4.44 43.60
N LEU A 410 11.40 -5.63 44.02
CA LEU A 410 12.18 -5.83 45.24
C LEU A 410 13.68 -5.56 45.05
N ASN A 411 14.19 -5.54 43.81
CA ASN A 411 15.62 -5.41 43.53
C ASN A 411 16.28 -4.19 44.24
N PRO A 412 15.68 -2.99 44.25
CA PRO A 412 16.27 -1.83 44.93
C PRO A 412 16.26 -1.93 46.47
N HIS A 413 15.45 -2.83 47.04
CA HIS A 413 15.25 -2.95 48.48
C HIS A 413 16.08 -4.08 49.09
N ILE A 414 16.22 -5.20 48.38
CA ILE A 414 16.89 -6.41 48.89
C ILE A 414 18.03 -6.92 48.00
N GLY A 415 18.28 -6.29 46.85
CA GLY A 415 19.28 -6.72 45.88
C GLY A 415 18.81 -7.87 44.97
N TYR A 416 19.44 -7.98 43.80
CA TYR A 416 19.06 -8.93 42.75
C TYR A 416 19.11 -10.40 43.20
N GLU A 417 20.17 -10.82 43.90
CA GLU A 417 20.34 -12.23 44.30
C GLU A 417 19.23 -12.71 45.25
N ASN A 418 18.79 -11.83 46.16
CA ASN A 418 17.71 -12.11 47.08
C ASN A 418 16.34 -12.17 46.37
N ALA A 419 16.07 -11.23 45.46
CA ALA A 419 14.87 -11.26 44.63
C ALA A 419 14.82 -12.53 43.76
N ALA A 420 15.95 -12.90 43.14
CA ALA A 420 16.07 -14.13 42.35
C ALA A 420 15.84 -15.40 43.19
N LYS A 421 16.30 -15.42 44.44
CA LYS A 421 16.05 -16.51 45.39
C LYS A 421 14.55 -16.66 45.69
N ILE A 422 13.85 -15.55 45.92
CA ILE A 422 12.39 -15.54 46.14
C ILE A 422 11.65 -16.10 44.93
N ALA A 423 11.98 -15.64 43.72
CA ALA A 423 11.32 -16.11 42.50
C ALA A 423 11.55 -17.61 42.24
N LYS A 424 12.79 -18.09 42.46
CA LYS A 424 13.13 -19.52 42.34
C LYS A 424 12.38 -20.37 43.37
N LEU A 425 12.26 -19.87 44.60
CA LEU A 425 11.50 -20.55 45.66
C LEU A 425 10.01 -20.62 45.28
N ALA A 426 9.42 -19.49 44.89
CA ALA A 426 8.03 -19.40 44.46
C ALA A 426 7.71 -20.39 43.33
N HIS A 427 8.57 -20.44 42.31
CA HIS A 427 8.42 -21.37 41.19
C HIS A 427 8.54 -22.83 41.62
N LYS A 428 9.59 -23.16 42.40
CA LYS A 428 9.87 -24.54 42.82
C LYS A 428 8.75 -25.12 43.69
N GLU A 429 8.12 -24.30 44.52
CA GLU A 429 7.13 -24.73 45.50
C GLU A 429 5.68 -24.39 45.11
N GLY A 430 5.47 -23.74 43.96
CA GLY A 430 4.14 -23.34 43.50
C GLY A 430 3.49 -22.28 44.40
N LEU A 431 4.29 -21.41 45.01
CA LEU A 431 3.84 -20.37 45.93
C LEU A 431 3.62 -19.04 45.19
N SER A 432 2.78 -18.17 45.75
CA SER A 432 2.78 -16.77 45.35
C SER A 432 4.10 -16.09 45.74
N LEU A 433 4.46 -15.01 45.05
CA LEU A 433 5.64 -14.21 45.41
C LEU A 433 5.58 -13.72 46.87
N LYS A 434 4.40 -13.36 47.36
CA LYS A 434 4.19 -12.93 48.74
C LYS A 434 4.52 -14.06 49.72
N GLN A 435 3.98 -15.26 49.48
CA GLN A 435 4.26 -16.44 50.30
C GLN A 435 5.75 -16.79 50.31
N ALA A 436 6.39 -16.83 49.14
CA ALA A 436 7.83 -17.12 49.04
C ALA A 436 8.68 -16.05 49.72
N THR A 437 8.31 -14.76 49.61
CA THR A 437 9.01 -13.66 50.28
C THR A 437 8.96 -13.84 51.79
N LEU A 438 7.78 -14.07 52.36
CA LEU A 438 7.60 -14.26 53.80
C LEU A 438 8.38 -15.47 54.33
N GLN A 439 8.44 -16.57 53.56
CA GLN A 439 9.23 -17.75 53.95
C GLN A 439 10.74 -17.48 54.01
N THR A 440 11.26 -16.58 53.18
CA THR A 440 12.69 -16.22 53.24
C THR A 440 13.06 -15.37 54.45
N GLY A 441 12.08 -14.74 55.12
CA GLY A 441 12.31 -13.79 56.21
C GLY A 441 12.98 -12.48 55.77
N LEU A 442 13.11 -12.22 54.46
CA LEU A 442 13.79 -11.03 53.94
C LEU A 442 12.95 -9.75 54.04
N LEU A 443 11.62 -9.86 54.03
CA LEU A 443 10.68 -8.75 54.13
C LEU A 443 9.44 -9.16 54.94
N THR A 444 8.80 -8.20 55.61
CA THR A 444 7.47 -8.38 56.20
C THR A 444 6.38 -8.32 55.14
N GLU A 445 5.16 -8.68 55.53
CA GLU A 445 3.97 -8.59 54.66
C GLU A 445 3.70 -7.14 54.23
N GLU A 446 3.80 -6.19 55.17
CA GLU A 446 3.58 -4.78 54.91
C GLU A 446 4.65 -4.20 53.97
N GLN A 447 5.91 -4.62 54.14
CA GLN A 447 6.99 -4.21 53.23
C GLN A 447 6.78 -4.78 51.82
N PHE A 448 6.35 -6.04 51.70
CA PHE A 448 6.05 -6.63 50.39
C PHE A 448 4.90 -5.87 49.70
N ASP A 449 3.80 -5.63 50.40
CA ASP A 449 2.64 -4.92 49.83
C ASP A 449 2.97 -3.45 49.49
N GLN A 450 3.89 -2.82 50.23
CA GLN A 450 4.37 -1.47 49.92
C GLN A 450 5.26 -1.44 48.67
N TYR A 451 6.13 -2.44 48.50
CA TYR A 451 7.15 -2.45 47.45
C TYR A 451 6.63 -3.03 46.14
N VAL A 452 5.79 -4.07 46.19
CA VAL A 452 5.24 -4.74 45.02
C VAL A 452 3.88 -4.16 44.66
N ASP A 453 3.92 -3.01 44.01
CA ASP A 453 2.75 -2.29 43.52
C ASP A 453 2.85 -2.15 41.99
N PRO A 454 2.10 -2.95 41.20
CA PRO A 454 2.14 -2.90 39.74
C PRO A 454 1.90 -1.49 39.17
N ALA A 455 1.10 -0.65 39.83
CA ALA A 455 0.84 0.72 39.37
C ALA A 455 2.07 1.62 39.47
N LYS A 456 3.06 1.26 40.30
CA LYS A 456 4.35 1.95 40.43
C LYS A 456 5.47 1.31 39.60
N MET A 457 5.16 0.30 38.77
CA MET A 457 6.12 -0.44 37.94
C MET A 457 6.02 -0.11 36.44
N ILE A 458 5.12 0.79 36.05
CA ILE A 458 4.82 1.14 34.65
C ILE A 458 5.49 2.44 34.17
N ALA A 459 6.31 3.08 35.01
CA ALA A 459 7.06 4.29 34.68
C ALA A 459 8.31 4.43 35.57
N PRO A 460 9.36 5.14 35.12
CA PRO A 460 10.49 5.52 35.96
C PRO A 460 10.03 6.35 37.17
N LYS A 461 10.74 6.20 38.30
CA LYS A 461 10.60 7.09 39.46
C LYS A 461 11.66 8.18 39.38
N ALA A 462 11.28 9.41 39.70
CA ALA A 462 12.21 10.54 39.86
C ALA A 462 13.04 10.41 41.14
#